data_AF-A0A960ZCW7-F1
#
_entry.id   AF-A0A960ZCW7-F1
#
_cell.length_a   1.000
_cell.length_b   1.000
_cell.length_c   1.000
_cell.angle_alpha   90.00
_cell.angle_beta   90.00
_cell.angle_gamma   90.00
#
_symmetry.space_group_name_H-M   'P 1'
#
loop_
_entity.id
_entity.type
_entity.pdbx_description
1 polymer ?
#
loop_
_entity_poly.entity_id
_entity_poly.type
_entity_poly.pdbx_seq_one_letter_code
_entity_poly.pdbx_strand_id
1 'polypeptide(L)'
;MDIWEIRSTIVNGDIEPFYGNYGTILQVVVSIKRISLNKKFKLDFKPMNKKLLLRIAAGLILFTCVGHTFGTFMPIPSEETEMINAADIMKTTLVPMPIGKKQSYFDILLGANICLSIYLLITGLSFILFSSEDNTNRKLLLLHSTGLIGVAIVSGLYFFPLPALCTGFAGVLGFIIYSR
;
A
#
# COMPACT_ATOMS: atom_id res chain seq x y z
N MET A 1 5.10 32.06 -10.93
CA MET A 1 5.61 30.80 -11.49
C MET A 1 6.72 31.20 -12.44
N ASP A 2 7.82 30.43 -12.46
CA ASP A 2 9.11 30.67 -13.15
C ASP A 2 10.25 31.31 -12.32
N ILE A 3 11.00 30.41 -11.68
CA ILE A 3 12.46 30.14 -11.82
C ILE A 3 13.38 31.35 -12.03
N TRP A 4 14.09 31.71 -10.95
CA TRP A 4 15.51 32.11 -10.87
C TRP A 4 16.06 33.09 -11.91
N GLU A 5 15.98 34.38 -11.59
CA GLU A 5 16.77 35.44 -12.20
C GLU A 5 18.12 35.55 -11.46
N ILE A 6 19.19 34.99 -12.04
CA ILE A 6 20.57 35.18 -11.55
C ILE A 6 21.10 36.49 -12.16
N ARG A 7 21.09 37.57 -11.39
CA ARG A 7 21.87 38.78 -11.70
C ARG A 7 23.28 38.64 -11.14
N SER A 8 24.28 38.61 -12.01
CA SER A 8 25.67 38.89 -11.64
C SER A 8 25.93 40.39 -11.76
N THR A 9 26.30 41.02 -10.65
CA THR A 9 26.86 42.38 -10.67
C THR A 9 28.38 42.24 -10.69
N ILE A 10 29.00 42.61 -11.81
CA ILE A 10 30.46 42.78 -11.89
C ILE A 10 30.76 44.19 -11.41
N VAL A 11 31.44 44.30 -10.27
CA VAL A 11 32.08 45.54 -9.82
C VAL A 11 33.53 45.22 -9.55
N ASN A 12 34.43 45.83 -10.33
CA ASN A 12 35.88 45.89 -10.14
C ASN A 12 36.63 44.57 -9.96
N GLY A 13 36.61 43.69 -10.97
CA GLY A 13 37.76 42.83 -11.32
C GLY A 13 38.25 41.75 -10.35
N ASP A 14 37.79 41.72 -9.10
CA ASP A 14 38.26 40.80 -8.07
C ASP A 14 37.15 39.84 -7.64
N ILE A 15 37.45 38.54 -7.67
CA ILE A 15 36.55 37.47 -7.22
C ILE A 15 36.67 37.39 -5.70
N GLU A 16 35.88 38.15 -4.97
CA GLU A 16 35.71 37.95 -3.54
C GLU A 16 34.74 36.78 -3.27
N PRO A 17 35.13 35.74 -2.51
CA PRO A 17 34.19 34.74 -2.05
C PRO A 17 33.24 35.38 -1.04
N PHE A 18 31.96 35.50 -1.42
CA PHE A 18 30.88 35.92 -0.55
C PHE A 18 30.71 34.87 0.57
N TYR A 19 31.37 35.09 1.72
CA TYR A 19 31.09 34.36 2.95
C TYR A 19 29.73 34.80 3.50
N GLY A 20 28.68 34.29 2.87
CA GLY A 20 27.31 34.37 3.36
C GLY A 20 27.21 33.77 4.75
N ASN A 21 26.50 34.46 5.62
CA ASN A 21 26.32 34.17 7.04
C ASN A 21 25.63 32.82 7.28
N TYR A 22 26.40 31.73 7.33
CA TYR A 22 25.93 30.38 7.67
C TYR A 22 25.54 30.22 9.14
N GLY A 23 25.79 31.24 9.99
CA GLY A 23 25.49 31.20 11.43
C GLY A 23 23.99 31.24 11.73
N THR A 24 23.19 31.92 10.92
CA THR A 24 21.76 32.10 11.17
C THR A 24 20.93 30.89 10.73
N ILE A 25 21.36 30.18 9.67
CA ILE A 25 20.65 28.99 9.17
C ILE A 25 20.89 27.80 10.10
N LEU A 26 22.09 27.64 10.66
CA LEU A 26 22.35 26.58 11.64
C LEU A 26 21.56 26.77 12.95
N GLN A 27 21.36 28.00 13.40
CA GLN A 27 20.55 28.31 14.59
C GLN A 27 19.08 27.93 14.40
N VAL A 28 18.49 28.18 13.22
CA VAL A 28 17.10 27.80 12.92
C VAL A 28 16.94 26.30 12.75
N VAL A 29 17.89 25.62 12.09
CA VAL A 29 17.84 24.15 11.92
C VAL A 29 18.02 23.44 13.27
N VAL A 30 18.88 23.94 14.16
CA VAL A 30 19.02 23.38 15.52
C VAL A 30 17.79 23.66 16.38
N SER A 31 17.14 24.84 16.24
CA SER A 31 15.89 25.15 16.96
C SER A 31 14.70 24.30 16.50
N ILE A 32 14.57 24.04 15.19
CA ILE A 32 13.53 23.13 14.66
C ILE A 32 13.78 21.69 15.12
N LYS A 33 15.05 21.25 15.14
CA LYS A 33 15.41 19.92 15.63
C LYS A 33 15.16 19.78 17.14
N ARG A 34 15.24 20.86 17.92
CA ARG A 34 14.98 20.85 19.37
C ARG A 34 13.49 20.94 19.72
N ILE A 35 12.66 21.60 18.90
CA ILE A 35 11.19 21.64 19.06
C ILE A 35 10.52 20.33 18.61
N SER A 36 11.08 19.63 17.63
CA SER A 36 10.53 18.34 17.15
C SER A 36 10.94 17.11 17.98
N LEU A 37 11.72 17.28 19.06
CA LEU A 37 12.19 16.19 19.91
C LEU A 37 11.47 16.10 21.26
N ASN A 38 10.44 16.93 21.50
CA ASN A 38 9.74 16.98 22.78
C ASN A 38 8.20 16.91 22.68
N LYS A 39 7.68 16.24 21.66
CA LYS A 39 6.37 15.57 21.78
C LYS A 39 6.62 14.08 21.89
N LYS A 40 6.93 13.66 23.11
CA LYS A 40 6.60 12.32 23.61
C LYS A 40 5.08 12.21 23.54
N PHE A 41 4.55 12.00 22.33
CA PHE A 41 3.20 11.54 22.11
C PHE A 41 3.21 10.08 22.57
N LYS A 42 3.27 9.88 23.90
CA LYS A 42 2.81 8.66 24.53
C LYS A 42 1.31 8.67 24.29
N LEU A 43 0.91 8.26 23.09
CA LEU A 43 -0.36 7.60 22.93
C LEU A 43 -0.30 6.44 23.91
N ASP A 44 -0.99 6.62 25.03
CA ASP A 44 -1.28 5.56 25.98
C ASP A 44 -2.29 4.61 25.33
N PHE A 45 -1.89 4.04 24.18
CA PHE A 45 -2.49 2.84 23.66
C PHE A 45 -2.14 1.78 24.68
N LYS A 46 -3.05 1.58 25.65
CA LYS A 46 -3.14 0.35 26.44
C LYS A 46 -2.69 -0.78 25.52
N PRO A 47 -1.62 -1.53 25.85
CA PRO A 47 -1.02 -2.47 24.92
C PRO A 47 -2.11 -3.47 24.53
N MET A 48 -2.73 -3.23 23.37
CA MET A 48 -3.79 -4.09 22.89
C MET A 48 -3.17 -5.46 22.73
N ASN A 49 -3.88 -6.47 23.24
CA ASN A 49 -3.43 -7.84 23.21
C ASN A 49 -3.05 -8.19 21.76
N LYS A 50 -1.84 -8.72 21.54
CA LYS A 50 -1.34 -9.08 20.20
C LYS A 50 -2.36 -9.95 19.45
N LYS A 51 -3.05 -10.84 20.18
CA LYS A 51 -4.14 -11.69 19.68
C LYS A 51 -5.30 -10.86 19.12
N LEU A 52 -5.70 -9.78 19.79
CA LEU A 52 -6.78 -8.91 19.33
C LEU A 52 -6.39 -8.14 18.05
N LEU A 53 -5.15 -7.64 17.95
CA LEU A 53 -4.66 -6.97 16.74
C LEU A 53 -4.71 -7.90 15.52
N LEU A 54 -4.23 -9.14 15.69
CA LEU A 54 -4.23 -10.13 14.62
C LEU A 54 -5.65 -10.51 14.19
N ARG A 55 -6.60 -10.60 15.13
CA ARG A 55 -8.02 -10.84 14.81
C ARG A 55 -8.66 -9.69 14.05
N ILE A 56 -8.35 -8.44 14.43
CA ILE A 56 -8.85 -7.26 13.71
C ILE A 56 -8.28 -7.24 12.28
N ALA A 57 -6.96 -7.46 12.13
CA ALA A 57 -6.32 -7.55 10.83
C ALA A 57 -6.91 -8.69 9.98
N ALA A 58 -7.13 -9.88 10.56
CA ALA A 58 -7.79 -10.98 9.88
C ALA A 58 -9.21 -10.61 9.41
N GLY A 59 -10.01 -9.97 10.27
CA GLY A 59 -11.35 -9.49 9.92
C GLY A 59 -11.35 -8.52 8.74
N LEU A 60 -10.42 -7.56 8.73
CA LEU A 60 -10.24 -6.60 7.64
C LEU A 60 -9.87 -7.28 6.31
N ILE A 61 -8.95 -8.26 6.36
CA ILE A 61 -8.52 -9.01 5.18
C ILE A 61 -9.67 -9.86 4.64
N LEU A 62 -10.38 -10.59 5.52
CA LEU A 62 -11.51 -11.43 5.12
C LEU A 62 -12.68 -10.62 4.59
N PHE A 63 -12.98 -9.47 5.20
CA PHE A 63 -13.96 -8.53 4.66
C PHE A 63 -13.60 -8.08 3.25
N THR A 64 -12.33 -7.74 3.02
CA THR A 64 -11.81 -7.38 1.69
C THR A 64 -11.90 -8.57 0.73
N CYS A 65 -11.57 -9.78 1.17
CA CYS A 65 -11.68 -11.01 0.39
C CYS A 65 -13.11 -11.26 -0.09
N VAL A 66 -14.09 -11.12 0.81
CA VAL A 66 -15.51 -11.28 0.50
C VAL A 66 -15.92 -10.22 -0.52
N GLY A 67 -15.65 -8.93 -0.25
CA GLY A 67 -15.99 -7.84 -1.17
C GLY A 67 -15.36 -8.02 -2.56
N HIS A 68 -14.08 -8.37 -2.62
CA HIS A 68 -13.35 -8.62 -3.87
C HIS A 68 -13.94 -9.81 -4.65
N THR A 69 -14.28 -10.90 -3.96
CA THR A 69 -14.85 -12.09 -4.59
C THR A 69 -16.25 -11.81 -5.12
N PHE A 70 -17.11 -11.16 -4.33
CA PHE A 70 -18.43 -10.75 -4.79
C PHE A 70 -18.35 -9.79 -5.98
N GLY A 71 -17.46 -8.79 -5.93
CA GLY A 71 -17.25 -7.87 -7.05
C GLY A 71 -16.74 -8.55 -8.32
N THR A 72 -15.95 -9.62 -8.19
CA THR A 72 -15.45 -10.40 -9.34
C THR A 72 -16.57 -11.15 -10.07
N PHE A 73 -17.58 -11.61 -9.34
CA PHE A 73 -18.71 -12.39 -9.90
C PHE A 73 -19.98 -11.57 -10.12
N MET A 74 -19.98 -10.28 -9.74
CA MET A 74 -21.14 -9.42 -9.93
C MET A 74 -21.32 -9.14 -11.42
N PRO A 75 -22.52 -9.36 -11.99
CA PRO A 75 -22.77 -9.05 -13.38
C PRO A 75 -22.69 -7.54 -13.61
N ILE A 76 -22.16 -7.16 -14.76
CA ILE A 76 -22.11 -5.76 -15.19
C ILE A 76 -23.56 -5.29 -15.42
N PRO A 77 -24.00 -4.19 -14.81
CA PRO A 77 -25.34 -3.67 -15.02
C PRO A 77 -25.55 -3.32 -16.50
N SER A 78 -26.73 -3.64 -17.04
CA SER A 78 -27.06 -3.47 -18.47
C SER A 78 -27.06 -2.00 -18.93
N GLU A 79 -27.07 -1.07 -17.98
CA GLU A 79 -27.04 0.37 -18.22
C GLU A 79 -25.62 0.85 -18.62
N GLU A 80 -24.57 0.09 -18.27
CA GLU A 80 -23.18 0.44 -18.54
C GLU A 80 -22.66 -0.16 -19.85
N THR A 81 -23.21 0.35 -20.96
CA THR A 81 -22.90 -0.11 -22.33
C THR A 81 -21.40 -0.10 -22.66
N GLU A 82 -20.63 0.86 -22.15
CA GLU A 82 -19.18 0.93 -22.35
C GLU A 82 -18.43 -0.23 -21.66
N MET A 83 -18.83 -0.59 -20.43
CA MET A 83 -18.22 -1.71 -19.70
C MET A 83 -18.52 -3.05 -20.37
N ILE A 84 -19.73 -3.21 -20.90
CA ILE A 84 -20.13 -4.41 -21.65
C ILE A 84 -19.30 -4.54 -22.93
N ASN A 85 -19.16 -3.45 -23.70
CA ASN A 85 -18.34 -3.44 -24.90
C ASN A 85 -16.86 -3.76 -24.60
N ALA A 86 -16.30 -3.19 -23.54
CA ALA A 86 -14.94 -3.50 -23.09
C ALA A 86 -14.80 -4.98 -22.70
N ALA A 87 -15.76 -5.53 -21.95
CA ALA A 87 -15.77 -6.94 -21.58
C ALA A 87 -15.82 -7.86 -22.81
N ASP A 88 -16.60 -7.52 -23.83
CA ASP A 88 -16.70 -8.32 -25.06
C ASP A 88 -15.44 -8.21 -25.92
N ILE A 89 -14.79 -7.05 -25.98
CA ILE A 89 -13.46 -6.90 -26.58
C ILE A 89 -12.44 -7.80 -25.85
N MET A 90 -12.46 -7.84 -24.51
CA MET A 90 -11.54 -8.69 -23.74
C MET A 90 -11.78 -10.19 -23.95
N LYS A 91 -13.03 -10.62 -24.14
CA LYS A 91 -13.37 -12.02 -24.45
C LYS A 91 -12.91 -12.43 -25.84
N THR A 92 -12.97 -11.51 -26.81
CA THR A 92 -12.61 -11.79 -28.21
C THR A 92 -11.12 -11.63 -28.49
N THR A 93 -10.42 -10.81 -27.71
CA THR A 93 -8.97 -10.59 -27.87
C THR A 93 -8.17 -11.75 -27.26
N LEU A 94 -7.48 -12.50 -28.13
CA LEU A 94 -6.69 -13.67 -27.75
C LEU A 94 -5.21 -13.32 -27.57
N VAL A 95 -4.64 -13.76 -26.45
CA VAL A 95 -3.20 -13.66 -26.15
C VAL A 95 -2.54 -15.01 -26.41
N PRO A 96 -1.45 -15.07 -27.20
CA PRO A 96 -0.66 -16.28 -27.35
C PRO A 96 0.17 -16.52 -26.08
N MET A 97 -0.12 -17.61 -25.36
CA MET A 97 0.66 -18.00 -24.18
C MET A 97 1.92 -18.81 -24.59
N PRO A 98 3.00 -18.79 -23.78
CA PRO A 98 4.27 -19.46 -24.10
C PRO A 98 4.16 -20.98 -24.38
N ILE A 99 3.10 -21.63 -23.89
CA ILE A 99 2.84 -23.07 -24.06
C ILE A 99 1.94 -23.35 -25.30
N GLY A 100 1.79 -22.38 -26.20
CA GLY A 100 1.01 -22.53 -27.44
C GLY A 100 -0.51 -22.48 -27.27
N LYS A 101 -1.02 -22.39 -26.04
CA LYS A 101 -2.44 -22.16 -25.77
C LYS A 101 -2.79 -20.70 -26.01
N LYS A 102 -3.88 -20.42 -26.72
CA LYS A 102 -4.48 -19.09 -26.78
C LYS A 102 -5.46 -18.94 -25.62
N GLN A 103 -5.38 -17.84 -24.89
CA GLN A 103 -6.35 -17.48 -23.85
C GLN A 103 -6.92 -16.10 -24.13
N SER A 104 -8.19 -15.88 -23.77
CA SER A 104 -8.75 -14.54 -23.86
C SER A 104 -8.16 -13.65 -22.77
N TYR A 105 -8.09 -12.34 -23.02
CA TYR A 105 -7.71 -11.38 -21.97
C TYR A 105 -8.66 -11.46 -20.77
N PHE A 106 -9.94 -11.74 -21.03
CA PHE A 106 -10.94 -11.93 -19.98
C PHE A 106 -10.58 -13.10 -19.04
N ASP A 107 -10.20 -14.26 -19.60
CA ASP A 107 -9.83 -15.44 -18.79
C ASP A 107 -8.56 -15.20 -17.98
N ILE A 108 -7.60 -14.45 -18.53
CA ILE A 108 -6.35 -14.10 -17.82
C ILE A 108 -6.67 -13.19 -16.64
N LEU A 109 -7.47 -12.15 -16.85
CA LEU A 109 -7.87 -11.20 -15.80
C LEU A 109 -8.70 -11.89 -14.72
N LEU A 110 -9.67 -12.73 -15.13
CA LEU A 110 -10.48 -13.51 -14.21
C LEU A 110 -9.62 -14.45 -13.37
N GLY A 111 -8.66 -15.15 -13.99
CA GLY A 111 -7.71 -16.00 -13.30
C GLY A 111 -6.88 -15.22 -12.27
N ALA A 112 -6.37 -14.05 -12.62
CA ALA A 112 -5.63 -13.18 -11.70
C ALA A 112 -6.50 -12.73 -10.51
N ASN A 113 -7.76 -12.36 -10.76
CA ASN A 113 -8.71 -11.98 -9.71
C ASN A 113 -9.00 -13.15 -8.76
N ILE A 114 -9.17 -14.36 -9.28
CA ILE A 114 -9.35 -15.58 -8.47
C ILE A 114 -8.11 -15.85 -7.62
N CYS A 115 -6.91 -15.76 -8.20
CA CYS A 115 -5.65 -15.90 -7.46
C CYS A 115 -5.54 -14.89 -6.31
N LEU A 116 -5.94 -13.64 -6.54
CA LEU A 116 -5.94 -12.60 -5.51
C LEU A 116 -6.94 -12.91 -4.39
N SER A 117 -8.16 -13.38 -4.73
CA SER A 117 -9.13 -13.83 -3.72
C SER A 117 -8.59 -15.00 -2.88
N ILE A 118 -7.95 -15.99 -3.51
CA ILE A 118 -7.31 -17.11 -2.79
C ILE A 118 -6.19 -16.60 -1.87
N TYR A 119 -5.35 -15.68 -2.36
CA TYR A 119 -4.28 -15.09 -1.56
C TYR A 119 -4.82 -14.35 -0.32
N LEU A 120 -5.88 -13.54 -0.50
CA LEU A 120 -6.53 -12.83 0.60
C LEU A 120 -7.17 -13.79 1.60
N LEU A 121 -7.84 -14.84 1.13
CA LEU A 121 -8.42 -15.88 1.96
C LEU A 121 -7.37 -16.57 2.83
N ILE A 122 -6.30 -17.08 2.20
CA ILE A 122 -5.20 -17.77 2.89
C ILE A 122 -4.56 -16.84 3.90
N THR A 123 -4.25 -15.60 3.52
CA THR A 123 -3.61 -14.63 4.40
C THR A 123 -4.50 -14.25 5.59
N GLY A 124 -5.81 -14.08 5.37
CA GLY A 124 -6.78 -13.83 6.44
C GLY A 124 -6.84 -14.99 7.44
N LEU A 125 -6.89 -16.24 6.95
CA LEU A 125 -6.86 -17.44 7.79
C LEU A 125 -5.52 -17.59 8.54
N SER A 126 -4.40 -17.30 7.90
CA SER A 126 -3.08 -17.31 8.54
C SER A 126 -3.03 -16.33 9.72
N PHE A 127 -3.62 -15.14 9.59
CA PHE A 127 -3.68 -14.17 10.70
C PHE A 127 -4.57 -14.65 11.86
N ILE A 128 -5.64 -15.41 11.60
CA ILE A 128 -6.43 -16.07 12.65
C ILE A 128 -5.60 -17.12 13.38
N LEU A 129 -4.86 -17.96 12.64
CA LEU A 129 -4.00 -19.00 13.21
C LEU A 129 -2.88 -18.37 14.08
N PHE A 130 -2.22 -17.33 13.58
CA PHE A 130 -1.21 -16.58 14.34
C PHE A 130 -1.76 -15.92 15.60
N SER A 131 -3.04 -15.57 15.64
CA SER A 131 -3.68 -15.07 16.86
C SER A 131 -3.88 -16.16 17.91
N SER A 132 -3.96 -17.43 17.52
CA SER A 132 -4.26 -18.53 18.43
C SER A 132 -3.00 -19.16 19.03
N GLU A 133 -1.90 -19.17 18.28
CA GLU A 133 -0.61 -19.70 18.73
C GLU A 133 0.17 -18.72 19.60
N ASP A 134 0.86 -19.22 20.63
CA ASP A 134 1.74 -18.41 21.47
C ASP A 134 3.12 -18.18 20.83
N ASN A 135 3.54 -19.04 19.90
CA ASN A 135 4.80 -18.93 19.14
C ASN A 135 4.53 -18.57 17.68
N THR A 136 4.09 -17.34 17.43
CA THR A 136 3.88 -16.83 16.06
C THR A 136 5.18 -16.88 15.26
N ASN A 137 5.18 -17.55 14.11
CA ASN A 137 6.32 -17.57 13.20
C ASN A 137 6.53 -16.19 12.55
N ARG A 138 7.41 -15.39 13.15
CA ARG A 138 7.69 -13.98 12.79
C ARG A 138 8.06 -13.79 11.32
N LYS A 139 8.74 -14.76 10.69
CA LYS A 139 9.14 -14.66 9.27
C LYS A 139 7.93 -14.76 8.34
N LEU A 140 7.00 -15.68 8.63
CA LEU A 140 5.75 -15.81 7.88
C LEU A 140 4.88 -14.56 8.05
N LEU A 141 4.77 -14.04 9.28
CA LEU A 141 4.00 -12.82 9.53
C LEU A 141 4.53 -11.63 8.72
N LEU A 142 5.86 -11.46 8.63
CA LEU A 142 6.48 -10.43 7.82
C LEU A 142 6.20 -10.61 6.32
N LEU A 143 6.26 -11.85 5.82
CA LEU A 143 5.97 -12.17 4.42
C LEU A 143 4.51 -11.81 4.05
N HIS A 144 3.55 -12.20 4.88
CA HIS A 144 2.16 -11.83 4.62
C HIS A 144 1.92 -10.32 4.76
N SER A 145 2.54 -9.68 5.75
CA SER A 145 2.39 -8.22 5.96
C SER A 145 2.93 -7.41 4.79
N THR A 146 4.08 -7.79 4.25
CA THR A 146 4.68 -7.15 3.07
C THR A 146 3.84 -7.37 1.82
N GLY A 147 3.32 -8.59 1.62
CA GLY A 147 2.39 -8.86 0.52
C GLY A 147 1.10 -8.04 0.60
N LEU A 148 0.51 -7.88 1.79
CA LEU A 148 -0.67 -7.04 1.99
C LEU A 148 -0.40 -5.56 1.71
N ILE A 149 0.78 -5.05 2.07
CA ILE A 149 1.18 -3.67 1.72
C ILE A 149 1.30 -3.52 0.20
N GLY A 150 1.86 -4.52 -0.49
CA GLY A 150 1.91 -4.54 -1.95
C GLY A 150 0.51 -4.49 -2.58
N VAL A 151 -0.41 -5.32 -2.09
CA VAL A 151 -1.81 -5.32 -2.52
C VAL A 151 -2.47 -3.97 -2.23
N ALA A 152 -2.18 -3.35 -1.09
CA ALA A 152 -2.71 -2.03 -0.74
C ALA A 152 -2.27 -0.93 -1.72
N ILE A 153 -0.98 -0.92 -2.10
CA ILE A 153 -0.43 0.03 -3.06
C ILE A 153 -1.11 -0.14 -4.42
N VAL A 154 -1.16 -1.37 -4.95
CA VAL A 154 -1.80 -1.66 -6.24
C VAL A 154 -3.29 -1.30 -6.21
N SER A 155 -3.98 -1.65 -5.12
CA SER A 155 -5.41 -1.35 -4.95
C SER A 155 -5.67 0.16 -4.90
N GLY A 156 -4.80 0.92 -4.24
CA GLY A 156 -4.92 2.37 -4.11
C GLY A 156 -4.63 3.12 -5.40
N LEU A 157 -3.79 2.57 -6.28
CA LEU A 157 -3.44 3.18 -7.55
C LEU A 157 -4.46 2.88 -8.66
N TYR A 158 -5.02 1.67 -8.70
CA TYR A 158 -5.74 1.18 -9.87
C TYR A 158 -7.20 0.80 -9.65
N PHE A 159 -7.65 0.61 -8.41
CA PHE A 159 -8.97 0.04 -8.15
C PHE A 159 -9.84 0.93 -7.27
N PHE A 160 -9.73 0.76 -5.94
CA PHE A 160 -10.63 1.36 -4.98
C PHE A 160 -9.87 1.63 -3.68
N PRO A 161 -10.05 2.80 -3.05
CA PRO A 161 -9.30 3.16 -1.85
C PRO A 161 -9.69 2.32 -0.64
N LEU A 162 -10.90 1.74 -0.61
CA LEU A 162 -11.38 0.98 0.54
C LEU A 162 -10.59 -0.33 0.77
N PRO A 163 -10.42 -1.24 -0.22
CA PRO A 163 -9.49 -2.36 -0.13
C PRO A 163 -8.06 -1.93 0.22
N ALA A 164 -7.60 -0.79 -0.32
CA ALA A 164 -6.26 -0.27 -0.05
C ALA A 164 -6.08 0.09 1.43
N LEU A 165 -7.08 0.74 2.03
CA LEU A 165 -7.08 1.04 3.47
C LEU A 165 -7.15 -0.23 4.29
N CYS A 166 -8.07 -1.15 4.00
CA CYS A 166 -8.24 -2.38 4.78
C CYS A 166 -6.99 -3.27 4.76
N THR A 167 -6.43 -3.53 3.58
CA THR A 167 -5.22 -4.35 3.42
C THR A 167 -3.96 -3.63 3.94
N GLY A 168 -3.87 -2.32 3.74
CA GLY A 168 -2.78 -1.50 4.26
C GLY A 168 -2.75 -1.47 5.79
N PHE A 169 -3.89 -1.22 6.43
CA PHE A 169 -4.00 -1.27 7.89
C PHE A 169 -3.67 -2.67 8.43
N ALA A 170 -4.17 -3.74 7.79
CA ALA A 170 -3.86 -5.10 8.21
C ALA A 170 -2.36 -5.42 8.09
N GLY A 171 -1.70 -4.99 7.01
CA GLY A 171 -0.26 -5.15 6.81
C GLY A 171 0.57 -4.38 7.84
N VAL A 172 0.19 -3.13 8.14
CA VAL A 172 0.87 -2.31 9.16
C VAL A 172 0.71 -2.93 10.56
N LEU A 173 -0.48 -3.44 10.90
CA LEU A 173 -0.71 -4.13 12.17
C LEU A 173 0.16 -5.39 12.30
N GLY A 174 0.27 -6.19 11.25
CA GLY A 174 1.17 -7.34 11.20
C GLY A 174 2.64 -6.96 11.39
N PHE A 175 3.07 -5.86 10.76
CA PHE A 175 4.43 -5.33 10.90
C PHE A 175 4.74 -4.82 12.33
N ILE A 176 3.78 -4.12 12.96
CA ILE A 176 3.91 -3.68 14.35
C ILE A 176 4.09 -4.87 15.29
N ILE A 177 3.33 -5.95 15.10
CA ILE A 177 3.45 -7.17 15.91
C ILE A 177 4.80 -7.86 15.69
N TYR A 178 5.28 -7.91 14.45
CA TYR A 178 6.61 -8.43 14.12
C TYR A 178 7.73 -7.66 14.86
N SER A 179 7.62 -6.34 14.96
CA SER A 179 8.61 -5.47 15.62
C SER A 179 8.67 -5.58 17.16
N ARG A 180 7.71 -6.28 17.79
CA ARG A 180 7.61 -6.48 19.25
C ARG A 180 7.97 -7.91 19.64
#